data_AF-A0A1S2LRP1-F1
#
_entry.id   AF-A0A1S2LRP1-F1
#
_cell.length_a   1.000
_cell.length_b   1.000
_cell.length_c   1.000
_cell.angle_alpha   90.00
_cell.angle_beta   90.00
_cell.angle_gamma   90.00
#
_symmetry.space_group_name_H-M   'P 1'
#
loop_
_entity.id
_entity.type
_entity.pdbx_description
1 polymer ?
#
loop_
_entity_poly.entity_id
_entity_poly.type
_entity_poly.pdbx_seq_one_letter_code
_entity_poly.pdbx_strand_id
1 'polypeptide(L)' 'MEKDFAMYDELLKGHEKATLISYPGLNHLFIHYDGEDKGTVAEYHHPGVVDENVLNDVVNWLLKHVQ' A
#
# COMPACT_ATOMS: atom_id res chain seq x y z
N MET A 1 -12.02 4.06 4.90
CA MET A 1 -10.83 3.21 4.65
C MET A 1 -11.01 1.84 5.29
N GLU A 2 -11.16 1.73 6.61
CA GLU A 2 -11.32 0.43 7.31
C GLU A 2 -12.50 -0.41 6.81
N LYS A 3 -13.64 0.22 6.47
CA LYS A 3 -14.81 -0.51 5.97
C LYS A 3 -14.55 -1.20 4.63
N ASP A 4 -13.98 -0.49 3.68
CA ASP A 4 -13.71 -1.04 2.34
C ASP A 4 -12.59 -2.07 2.42
N PHE A 5 -11.54 -1.80 3.22
CA PHE A 5 -10.46 -2.75 3.44
C PHE A 5 -10.98 -4.08 4.02
N ALA A 6 -11.81 -4.04 5.06
CA ALA A 6 -12.43 -5.25 5.62
C ALA A 6 -13.33 -5.97 4.62
N MET A 7 -14.03 -5.24 3.75
CA MET A 7 -14.84 -5.85 2.69
C MET A 7 -13.98 -6.56 1.64
N TYR A 8 -12.84 -5.98 1.25
CA TYR A 8 -11.89 -6.63 0.35
C TYR A 8 -11.19 -7.83 1.00
N ASP A 9 -10.85 -7.73 2.28
CA ASP A 9 -10.23 -8.84 3.03
C ASP A 9 -11.16 -10.05 3.03
N GLU A 10 -12.44 -9.83 3.38
CA GLU A 10 -13.44 -10.91 3.38
C GLU A 10 -13.70 -11.45 1.96
N LEU A 11 -13.80 -10.59 0.94
CA LEU A 11 -14.05 -11.00 -0.44
C LEU A 11 -12.90 -11.83 -1.04
N LEU A 12 -11.65 -11.48 -0.71
CA LEU A 12 -10.45 -12.09 -1.29
C LEU A 12 -9.85 -13.18 -0.37
N LYS A 13 -10.50 -13.44 0.76
CA LYS A 13 -10.04 -14.40 1.76
C LYS A 13 -9.83 -15.77 1.15
N GLY A 14 -8.62 -16.30 1.31
CA GLY A 14 -8.24 -17.63 0.80
C GLY A 14 -8.03 -17.71 -0.71
N HIS A 15 -8.12 -16.60 -1.45
CA HIS A 15 -7.80 -16.61 -2.87
C HIS A 15 -6.28 -16.73 -3.07
N GLU A 16 -5.84 -17.83 -3.68
CA GLU A 16 -4.42 -18.22 -3.79
C GLU A 16 -3.52 -17.18 -4.48
N LYS A 17 -4.11 -16.31 -5.31
CA LYS A 17 -3.41 -15.24 -6.03
C LYS A 17 -3.84 -13.85 -5.59
N ALA A 18 -4.26 -13.68 -4.34
CA ALA A 18 -4.54 -12.37 -3.77
C ALA A 18 -3.86 -12.22 -2.41
N THR A 19 -3.36 -11.02 -2.12
CA THR A 19 -2.85 -10.64 -0.81
C THR A 19 -3.25 -9.20 -0.57
N LEU A 20 -3.83 -8.93 0.60
CA LEU A 20 -4.27 -7.60 0.99
C LEU A 20 -3.37 -7.09 2.12
N ILE A 21 -2.75 -5.93 1.91
CA ILE A 21 -1.79 -5.33 2.85
C ILE A 21 -2.19 -3.87 3.06
N SER A 22 -2.21 -3.44 4.31
CA SER A 22 -2.35 -2.03 4.69
C SER A 22 -0.98 -1.49 5.08
N TYR A 23 -0.65 -0.27 4.66
CA TYR A 23 0.60 0.42 5.01
C TYR A 23 0.31 1.71 5.79
N PRO A 24 -0.02 1.60 7.10
CA PRO A 24 -0.29 2.77 7.92
C PRO A 24 0.91 3.72 7.97
N GLY A 25 0.66 5.01 7.80
CA GLY A 25 1.71 6.03 7.87
C GLY A 25 2.40 6.31 6.53
N LEU A 26 2.04 5.59 5.47
CA LEU A 26 2.34 5.98 4.09
C LEU A 26 1.18 6.78 3.50
N ASN A 27 1.50 7.69 2.60
CA ASN A 27 0.49 8.40 1.83
C ASN A 27 -0.01 7.56 0.65
N HIS A 28 -0.92 8.13 -0.15
CA HIS A 28 -1.53 7.43 -1.28
C HIS A 28 -0.56 7.01 -2.40
N LEU A 29 0.66 7.56 -2.40
CA LEU A 29 1.73 7.19 -3.33
C LEU A 29 2.68 6.14 -2.73
N PHE A 30 2.36 5.60 -1.54
CA PHE A 30 3.24 4.75 -0.74
C PHE A 30 4.54 5.43 -0.31
N ILE A 31 4.49 6.74 -0.08
CA ILE A 31 5.63 7.55 0.35
C ILE A 31 5.44 7.95 1.82
N HIS A 32 6.52 7.95 2.58
CA HIS A 32 6.54 8.57 3.90
C HIS A 32 6.57 10.10 3.78
N TYR A 33 5.57 10.76 4.35
CA TYR A 33 5.51 12.21 4.46
C TYR A 33 4.75 12.63 5.72
N ASP A 34 5.35 13.53 6.51
CA ASP A 34 4.74 14.07 7.73
C ASP A 34 4.72 15.60 7.78
N GLY A 35 4.99 16.25 6.64
CA GLY A 35 5.07 17.71 6.52
C GLY A 35 3.72 18.42 6.54
N GLU A 36 3.76 19.72 6.26
CA GLU A 36 2.62 20.64 6.37
C GLU A 36 1.42 20.22 5.52
N ASP A 37 1.65 19.60 4.36
CA ASP A 37 0.59 19.23 3.42
C ASP A 37 0.02 17.81 3.67
N LYS A 38 0.34 17.17 4.80
CA LYS A 38 0.03 15.75 5.06
C LYS A 38 -1.47 15.49 4.94
N GLY A 39 -1.85 14.51 4.11
CA GLY A 39 -3.23 14.12 3.89
C GLY A 39 -3.99 15.06 2.95
N THR A 40 -3.30 15.95 2.23
CA THR A 40 -3.90 16.85 1.24
C THR A 40 -3.42 16.52 -0.17
N VAL A 41 -4.06 17.07 -1.20
CA VAL A 41 -3.60 16.93 -2.59
C VAL A 41 -2.26 17.65 -2.83
N ALA A 42 -1.95 18.68 -2.03
CA ALA A 42 -0.68 19.39 -2.14
C ALA A 42 0.51 18.49 -1.80
N GLU A 43 0.30 17.49 -0.94
CA GLU A 43 1.28 16.48 -0.55
C GLU A 43 1.97 15.83 -1.75
N TYR A 44 1.23 15.59 -2.83
CA TYR A 44 1.73 14.88 -4.02
C TYR A 44 2.78 15.65 -4.81
N HIS A 45 2.96 16.94 -4.54
CA HIS A 45 3.99 17.76 -5.17
C HIS A 45 5.33 17.69 -4.42
N HIS A 46 5.38 17.06 -3.25
CA HIS A 46 6.63 16.84 -2.53
C HIS A 46 7.36 15.63 -3.10
N PRO A 47 8.64 15.76 -3.46
CA PRO A 47 9.41 14.63 -3.95
C PRO A 47 9.60 13.59 -2.84
N GLY A 48 9.51 12.32 -3.21
CA GLY A 48 9.74 11.21 -2.32
C GLY A 48 9.96 9.92 -3.09
N VAL A 49 10.30 8.87 -2.36
CA VAL A 49 10.49 7.53 -2.91
C VAL A 49 9.45 6.60 -2.28
N VAL A 50 8.97 5.65 -3.08
CA VAL A 50 8.11 4.57 -2.58
C VAL A 50 8.85 3.84 -1.46
N ASP A 51 8.14 3.56 -0.37
CA ASP A 51 8.72 2.86 0.77
C ASP A 51 9.28 1.49 0.37
N GLU A 52 10.47 1.17 0.87
CA GLU A 52 11.19 -0.04 0.50
C GLU A 52 10.42 -1.31 0.90
N ASN A 53 9.64 -1.26 1.99
CA ASN A 53 8.84 -2.42 2.41
C ASN A 53 7.76 -2.74 1.38
N VAL A 54 7.13 -1.71 0.79
CA VAL A 54 6.13 -1.89 -0.27
C VAL A 54 6.76 -2.55 -1.50
N LEU A 55 7.96 -2.09 -1.90
CA LEU A 55 8.69 -2.69 -3.02
C LEU A 55 9.03 -4.16 -2.75
N ASN A 56 9.56 -4.44 -1.56
CA ASN A 56 9.93 -5.79 -1.15
C ASN A 56 8.71 -6.72 -1.09
N ASP A 57 7.58 -6.26 -0.56
CA ASP A 57 6.35 -7.06 -0.48
C ASP A 57 5.82 -7.40 -1.88
N VAL A 58 5.82 -6.45 -2.82
CA VAL A 58 5.43 -6.70 -4.21
C VAL A 58 6.37 -7.70 -4.89
N VAL A 59 7.69 -7.51 -4.76
CA VAL A 59 8.68 -8.41 -5.37
C VAL A 59 8.55 -9.83 -4.82
N ASN A 60 8.45 -9.96 -3.51
CA ASN A 60 8.28 -11.27 -2.86
C ASN A 60 6.95 -11.93 -3.25
N TRP A 61 5.88 -11.14 -3.39
CA TRP A 61 4.59 -11.66 -3.86
C TRP A 61 4.67 -12.20 -5.29
N LEU A 62 5.33 -11.47 -6.20
CA LEU A 62 5.54 -11.91 -7.58
C LEU A 62 6.35 -13.20 -7.65
N LEU A 63 7.47 -13.26 -6.93
CA LEU A 63 8.34 -14.44 -6.88
C LEU A 63 7.63 -15.69 -6.35
N LYS A 64 6.64 -15.51 -5.46
CA LYS A 64 5.87 -16.61 -4.88
C LYS A 64 4.71 -17.08 -5.76
N HIS A 65 4.05 -16.19 -6.52
CA HIS A 65 2.75 -16.51 -7.16
C HIS A 65 2.70 -16.40 -8.69
N VAL A 66 3.73 -15.84 -9.33
CA VAL A 66 3.74 -15.56 -10.79
C VAL A 66 4.75 -16.43 -11.54
N GLN A 67 5.30 -17.48 -10.90
CA GLN A 67 6.09 -18.51 -11.57
C GLN A 67 5.22 -19.43 -12.45
#